data_AF-A0A0W7X8K9-F1
#
_entry.id   AF-A0A0W7X8K9-F1
#
_cell.length_a   1.000
_cell.length_b   1.000
_cell.length_c   1.000
_cell.angle_alpha   90.00
_cell.angle_beta   90.00
_cell.angle_gamma   90.00
#
_symmetry.space_group_name_H-M   'P 1'
#
loop_
_entity.id
_entity.type
_entity.pdbx_description
1 polymer ?
#
loop_
_entity_poly.entity_id
_entity_poly.type
_entity_poly.pdbx_seq_one_letter_code
_entity_poly.pdbx_strand_id
1 'polypeptide(L)'
;MPAPPPPPASTPPSGTPLPSPGPASFLAAAAALHTIGEAVRTAQNAQAPAPAGGEQASSEDALAALLMLRELREQLAGWEPGLIETARAAGSSWADLARPLGVASRQAAERRYLRVRPGAPGTTGEQRVQDTRDRRADDRTLTAWAQANAADLRQLAGQITALTDLPARARAPQRRLAQALADDSAAGLLTPLADARPHLTDHHPDLAARVEAMTHTTDRLRRTGTQG
;
A
#
# COMPACT_ATOMS: atom_id res chain seq x y z
N MET A 1 -2.44 3.31 -70.74
CA MET A 1 -1.51 3.27 -69.58
C MET A 1 -2.10 4.06 -68.42
N PRO A 2 -2.73 3.40 -67.44
CA PRO A 2 -3.08 4.03 -66.15
C PRO A 2 -1.96 3.85 -65.10
N ALA A 3 -1.80 4.87 -64.25
CA ALA A 3 -0.71 5.09 -63.29
C ALA A 3 -0.72 4.13 -62.07
N PRO A 4 0.44 3.89 -61.41
CA PRO A 4 0.53 3.02 -60.23
C PRO A 4 -0.03 3.69 -58.96
N PRO A 5 -0.55 2.90 -57.99
CA PRO A 5 -1.07 3.41 -56.72
C PRO A 5 0.04 3.88 -55.75
N PRO A 6 -0.27 4.81 -54.81
CA PRO A 6 0.71 5.38 -53.90
C PRO A 6 1.15 4.40 -52.78
N PRO A 7 2.36 4.59 -52.21
CA PRO A 7 2.92 3.73 -51.15
C PRO A 7 2.25 3.93 -49.77
N PRO A 8 2.33 2.94 -48.86
CA PRO A 8 1.65 2.98 -47.57
C PRO A 8 2.25 4.00 -46.59
N ALA A 9 1.37 4.57 -45.76
CA ALA A 9 1.67 5.56 -44.74
C ALA A 9 2.63 5.03 -43.64
N SER A 10 3.60 5.87 -43.28
CA SER A 10 4.56 5.63 -42.20
C SER A 10 3.88 5.52 -40.84
N THR A 11 4.22 4.47 -40.10
CA THR A 11 3.93 4.26 -38.69
C THR A 11 4.54 5.39 -37.85
N PRO A 12 3.83 5.96 -36.85
CA PRO A 12 4.43 6.91 -35.92
C PRO A 12 5.44 6.20 -34.99
N PRO A 13 6.49 6.91 -34.52
CA PRO A 13 7.47 6.33 -33.61
C PRO A 13 6.83 6.05 -32.24
N SER A 14 7.09 4.84 -31.75
CA SER A 14 6.74 4.39 -30.39
C SER A 14 7.16 5.43 -29.35
N GLY A 15 6.17 5.97 -28.64
CA GLY A 15 6.42 6.82 -27.47
C GLY A 15 7.29 6.08 -26.47
N THR A 16 8.34 6.74 -26.02
CA THR A 16 9.19 6.30 -24.91
C THR A 16 8.29 5.96 -23.72
N PRO A 17 8.30 4.73 -23.17
CA PRO A 17 7.55 4.44 -21.97
C PRO A 17 8.08 5.36 -20.87
N LEU A 18 7.19 6.16 -20.27
CA LEU A 18 7.49 6.90 -19.06
C LEU A 18 8.01 5.92 -18.01
N PRO A 19 9.04 6.28 -17.22
CA PRO A 19 9.55 5.42 -16.17
C PRO A 19 8.43 5.16 -15.16
N SER A 20 7.97 3.90 -15.13
CA SER A 20 7.16 3.40 -14.02
C SER A 20 7.91 3.64 -12.72
N PRO A 21 7.26 4.10 -11.64
CA PRO A 21 7.91 4.21 -10.33
C PRO A 21 8.27 2.80 -9.86
N GLY A 22 9.54 2.43 -10.03
CA GLY A 22 10.13 1.21 -9.51
C GLY A 22 10.37 1.28 -8.00
N PRO A 23 10.89 0.19 -7.38
CA PRO A 23 11.23 0.16 -5.97
C PRO A 23 12.17 1.33 -5.62
N ALA A 24 12.14 1.79 -4.37
CA ALA A 24 12.98 2.91 -3.89
C ALA A 24 14.39 2.87 -4.51
N SER A 25 14.84 4.00 -5.06
CA SER A 25 16.18 4.13 -5.65
C SER A 25 17.23 3.44 -4.79
N PHE A 26 18.13 2.65 -5.38
CA PHE A 26 19.20 1.95 -4.66
C PHE A 26 19.91 2.85 -3.64
N LEU A 27 20.17 4.11 -4.01
CA LEU A 27 20.80 5.10 -3.14
C LEU A 27 19.94 5.47 -1.92
N ALA A 28 18.63 5.56 -2.09
CA ALA A 28 17.69 5.83 -1.00
C ALA A 28 17.60 4.63 -0.05
N ALA A 29 17.54 3.40 -0.58
CA ALA A 29 17.56 2.18 0.24
C ALA A 29 18.88 2.04 1.02
N ALA A 30 20.02 2.31 0.36
CA ALA A 30 21.34 2.27 1.00
C ALA A 30 21.49 3.33 2.11
N ALA A 31 21.00 4.55 1.88
CA ALA A 31 20.99 5.61 2.89
C ALA A 31 20.11 5.25 4.09
N ALA A 32 18.91 4.73 3.85
CA ALA A 32 18.00 4.29 4.92
C ALA A 32 18.61 3.16 5.76
N LEU A 33 19.22 2.15 5.13
CA LEU A 33 19.92 1.06 5.82
C LEU A 33 21.08 1.57 6.70
N HIS A 34 21.80 2.59 6.25
CA HIS A 34 22.86 3.22 7.03
C HIS A 34 22.30 3.89 8.29
N THR A 35 21.26 4.71 8.16
CA THR A 35 20.59 5.38 9.28
C THR A 35 20.02 4.39 10.29
N ILE A 36 19.37 3.31 9.83
CA ILE A 36 18.86 2.25 10.70
C ILE A 36 20.02 1.58 11.45
N GLY A 37 21.13 1.30 10.77
CA GLY A 37 22.31 0.70 11.40
C GLY A 37 22.98 1.60 12.45
N GLU A 38 22.97 2.91 12.25
CA GLU A 38 23.44 3.88 13.26
C GLU A 38 22.50 3.94 14.46
N ALA A 39 21.19 4.00 14.23
CA ALA A 39 20.19 3.99 15.30
C ALA A 39 20.29 2.70 16.15
N VAL A 40 20.42 1.54 15.51
CA VAL A 40 20.58 0.24 16.19
C VAL A 40 21.87 0.19 17.00
N ARG A 41 23.01 0.64 16.45
CA ARG A 41 24.28 0.69 17.20
C ARG A 41 24.19 1.65 18.39
N THR A 42 23.53 2.79 18.22
CA THR A 42 23.30 3.76 19.30
C THR A 42 22.46 3.13 20.40
N ALA A 43 21.39 2.42 20.05
CA ALA A 43 20.54 1.71 21.01
C ALA A 43 21.27 0.55 21.72
N GLN A 44 22.16 -0.18 21.03
CA GLN A 44 22.97 -1.25 21.64
C GLN A 44 24.06 -0.71 22.58
N ASN A 45 24.65 0.44 22.24
CA ASN A 45 25.70 1.08 23.03
C ASN A 45 25.14 1.95 24.17
N ALA A 46 23.85 2.27 24.14
CA ALA A 46 23.12 2.84 25.25
C ALA A 46 22.96 1.78 26.34
N GLN A 47 24.06 1.43 27.01
CA GLN A 47 24.03 0.71 28.27
C GLN A 47 23.29 1.61 29.27
N ALA A 48 21.99 1.36 29.48
CA ALA A 48 21.25 2.05 30.52
C ALA A 48 21.97 1.75 31.86
N PRO A 49 22.45 2.77 32.61
CA PRO A 49 22.69 2.55 34.03
C PRO A 49 21.39 2.02 34.62
N ALA A 50 21.47 0.94 35.41
CA ALA A 50 20.30 0.35 36.03
C ALA A 50 19.46 1.47 36.69
N PRO A 51 18.19 1.65 36.29
CA PRO A 51 17.40 2.73 36.83
C PRO A 51 17.23 2.49 38.33
N ALA A 52 17.77 3.40 39.13
CA ALA A 52 17.37 3.54 40.52
C ALA A 52 15.92 4.08 40.51
N GLY A 53 14.95 3.18 40.38
CA GLY A 53 13.52 3.51 40.24
C GLY A 53 12.98 3.12 38.86
N GLY A 54 12.39 1.93 38.78
CA GLY A 54 11.98 1.30 37.53
C GLY A 54 10.77 1.95 36.87
N GLU A 55 10.97 2.51 35.69
CA GLU A 55 9.99 2.40 34.60
C GLU A 55 10.28 1.10 33.86
N GLN A 56 9.61 0.03 34.29
CA GLN A 56 9.59 -1.23 33.56
C GLN A 56 8.71 -1.01 32.33
N ALA A 57 9.25 -1.29 31.14
CA ALA A 57 8.48 -1.24 29.90
C ALA A 57 7.18 -2.04 30.07
N SER A 58 6.04 -1.44 29.73
CA SER A 58 4.76 -2.10 29.91
C SER A 58 4.60 -3.25 28.90
N SER A 59 3.67 -4.17 29.19
CA SER A 59 3.32 -5.25 28.26
C SER A 59 2.82 -4.70 26.91
N GLU A 60 2.17 -3.54 26.90
CA GLU A 60 1.68 -2.88 25.70
C GLU A 60 2.85 -2.32 24.86
N ASP A 61 3.83 -1.68 25.52
CA ASP A 61 5.04 -1.16 24.85
C ASP A 61 5.85 -2.29 24.19
N ALA A 62 5.96 -3.44 24.86
CA ALA A 62 6.65 -4.61 24.33
C ALA A 62 5.95 -5.19 23.09
N LEU A 63 4.61 -5.25 23.10
CA LEU A 63 3.83 -5.72 21.94
C LEU A 63 3.90 -4.73 20.77
N ALA A 64 3.81 -3.43 21.03
CA ALA A 64 3.98 -2.40 20.02
C ALA A 64 5.37 -2.47 19.37
N ALA A 65 6.43 -2.67 20.17
CA ALA A 65 7.79 -2.86 19.68
C ALA A 65 7.94 -4.12 18.79
N LEU A 66 7.27 -5.23 19.15
CA LEU A 66 7.28 -6.45 18.34
C LEU A 66 6.55 -6.29 17.00
N LEU A 67 5.43 -5.55 16.97
CA LEU A 67 4.73 -5.23 15.73
C LEU A 67 5.59 -4.35 14.82
N MET A 68 6.19 -3.28 15.35
CA MET A 68 7.10 -2.42 14.61
C MET A 68 8.32 -3.20 14.06
N LEU A 69 8.88 -4.11 14.86
CA LEU A 69 10.00 -4.95 14.43
C LEU A 69 9.60 -5.90 13.29
N ARG A 70 8.39 -6.46 13.33
CA ARG A 70 7.87 -7.31 12.26
C ARG A 70 7.71 -6.51 10.97
N GLU A 71 7.05 -5.36 11.04
CA GLU A 71 6.83 -4.49 9.89
C GLU A 71 8.16 -4.02 9.26
N LEU A 72 9.13 -3.62 10.10
CA LEU A 72 10.46 -3.26 9.63
C LEU A 72 11.16 -4.44 8.92
N ARG A 73 11.06 -5.67 9.45
CA ARG A 73 11.63 -6.86 8.79
C ARG A 73 10.99 -7.13 7.44
N GLU A 74 9.68 -6.95 7.32
CA GLU A 74 8.94 -7.12 6.06
C GLU A 74 9.39 -6.05 5.02
N GLN A 75 9.48 -4.77 5.43
CA GLN A 75 9.97 -3.69 4.57
C GLN A 75 11.41 -3.91 4.10
N LEU A 76 12.31 -4.30 5.02
CA LEU A 76 13.71 -4.59 4.69
C LEU A 76 13.86 -5.82 3.79
N ALA A 77 13.05 -6.87 4.00
CA ALA A 77 13.03 -8.04 3.13
C ALA A 77 12.60 -7.67 1.70
N GLY A 78 11.70 -6.71 1.54
CA GLY A 78 11.29 -6.18 0.23
C GLY A 78 12.42 -5.50 -0.55
N TRP A 79 13.46 -4.98 0.12
CA TRP A 79 14.61 -4.36 -0.56
C TRP A 79 15.66 -5.37 -1.01
N GLU A 80 15.72 -6.55 -0.40
CA GLU A 80 16.75 -7.56 -0.64
C GLU A 80 16.88 -7.97 -2.13
N PRO A 81 15.79 -8.27 -2.88
CA PRO A 81 15.88 -8.62 -4.29
C PRO A 81 16.45 -7.49 -5.16
N GLY A 82 16.03 -6.24 -4.92
CA GLY A 82 16.50 -5.08 -5.67
C GLY A 82 17.99 -4.79 -5.42
N LEU A 83 18.47 -5.01 -4.19
CA LEU A 83 19.89 -4.91 -3.84
C LEU A 83 20.72 -6.01 -4.52
N ILE A 84 20.21 -7.25 -4.54
CA ILE A 84 20.83 -8.38 -5.24
C ILE A 84 20.92 -8.08 -6.75
N GLU A 85 19.83 -7.61 -7.36
CA GLU A 85 19.78 -7.28 -8.79
C GLU A 85 20.73 -6.15 -9.15
N THR A 86 20.82 -5.11 -8.31
CA THR A 86 21.78 -4.01 -8.49
C THR A 86 23.22 -4.53 -8.44
N ALA A 87 23.55 -5.39 -7.47
CA ALA A 87 24.87 -5.99 -7.36
C ALA A 87 25.20 -6.92 -8.54
N ARG A 88 24.21 -7.69 -9.03
CA ARG A 88 24.33 -8.55 -10.22
C ARG A 88 24.55 -7.73 -11.49
N ALA A 89 23.83 -6.61 -11.65
CA ALA A 89 24.00 -5.69 -12.77
C ALA A 89 25.38 -5.01 -12.76
N ALA A 90 25.95 -4.78 -11.57
CA ALA A 90 27.32 -4.30 -11.39
C ALA A 90 28.41 -5.39 -11.57
N GLY A 91 28.03 -6.64 -11.90
CA GLY A 91 28.96 -7.73 -12.20
C GLY A 91 29.28 -8.69 -11.05
N SER A 92 28.65 -8.53 -9.88
CA SER A 92 28.88 -9.45 -8.75
C SER A 92 28.40 -10.85 -9.08
N SER A 93 29.20 -11.88 -8.80
CA SER A 93 28.79 -13.27 -8.95
C SER A 93 27.93 -13.74 -7.77
N TRP A 94 27.21 -14.86 -7.94
CA TRP A 94 26.51 -15.51 -6.83
C TRP A 94 27.45 -15.96 -5.69
N ALA A 95 28.73 -16.19 -5.99
CA ALA A 95 29.72 -16.51 -4.96
C ALA A 95 30.07 -15.26 -4.13
N ASP A 96 30.19 -14.09 -4.78
CA ASP A 96 30.44 -12.82 -4.11
C ASP A 96 29.28 -12.40 -3.21
N LEU A 97 28.04 -12.75 -3.61
CA LEU A 97 26.82 -12.48 -2.86
C LEU A 97 26.61 -13.41 -1.66
N ALA A 98 27.27 -14.56 -1.60
CA ALA A 98 27.05 -15.53 -0.52
C ALA A 98 27.38 -14.94 0.86
N ARG A 99 28.53 -14.28 0.99
CA ARG A 99 28.96 -13.66 2.26
C ARG A 99 28.02 -12.52 2.69
N PRO A 100 27.68 -11.51 1.85
CA PRO A 100 26.73 -10.46 2.21
C PRO A 100 25.32 -10.95 2.58
N LEU A 101 24.84 -12.05 1.97
CA LEU A 101 23.52 -12.62 2.26
C LEU A 101 23.52 -13.55 3.49
N GLY A 102 24.67 -13.73 4.14
CA GLY A 102 24.83 -14.59 5.32
C GLY A 102 24.65 -16.08 5.03
N VAL A 103 24.95 -16.52 3.80
CA VAL A 103 24.81 -17.93 3.37
C VAL A 103 26.16 -18.55 3.05
N ALA A 104 26.28 -19.85 3.29
CA ALA A 104 27.55 -20.56 3.20
C ALA A 104 28.04 -20.81 1.75
N SER A 105 27.17 -20.71 0.74
CA SER A 105 27.52 -21.09 -0.62
C SER A 105 26.80 -20.29 -1.69
N ARG A 106 27.39 -20.31 -2.90
CA ARG A 106 26.81 -19.78 -4.14
C ARG A 106 25.38 -20.28 -4.37
N GLN A 107 25.18 -21.59 -4.29
CA GLN A 107 23.86 -22.21 -4.52
C GLN A 107 22.85 -21.78 -3.45
N ALA A 108 23.28 -21.56 -2.21
CA ALA A 108 22.41 -21.07 -1.15
C ALA A 108 21.98 -19.61 -1.42
N ALA A 109 22.89 -18.78 -1.94
CA ALA A 109 22.59 -17.40 -2.35
C ALA A 109 21.57 -17.37 -3.49
N GLU A 110 21.80 -18.16 -4.54
CA GLU A 110 20.89 -18.29 -5.68
C GLU A 110 19.52 -18.81 -5.26
N ARG A 111 19.46 -19.88 -4.46
CA ARG A 111 18.18 -20.41 -3.93
C ARG A 111 17.44 -19.40 -3.07
N ARG A 112 18.14 -18.58 -2.28
CA ARG A 112 17.54 -17.51 -1.47
C ARG A 112 16.94 -16.44 -2.38
N TYR A 113 17.69 -15.95 -3.36
CA TYR A 113 17.17 -15.00 -4.34
C TYR A 113 15.95 -15.57 -5.07
N LEU A 114 16.00 -16.80 -5.58
CA LEU A 114 14.87 -17.42 -6.29
C LEU A 114 13.59 -17.55 -5.44
N ARG A 115 13.71 -17.62 -4.10
CA ARG A 115 12.54 -17.63 -3.20
C ARG A 115 11.95 -16.25 -2.95
N VAL A 116 12.80 -15.21 -2.93
CA VAL A 116 12.40 -13.84 -2.55
C VAL A 116 12.19 -12.96 -3.79
N ARG A 117 12.56 -13.44 -4.98
CA ARG A 117 12.51 -12.70 -6.24
C ARG A 117 11.07 -12.25 -6.59
N PRO A 118 10.81 -10.93 -6.66
CA PRO A 118 9.69 -10.37 -7.39
C PRO A 118 10.01 -10.61 -8.88
N GLY A 119 9.15 -11.34 -9.59
CA GLY A 119 9.49 -11.99 -10.85
C GLY A 119 10.11 -11.09 -11.95
N ALA A 120 11.03 -11.66 -12.75
CA ALA A 120 11.35 -11.08 -14.06
C ALA A 120 10.13 -11.15 -14.99
N PRO A 121 10.05 -10.23 -15.97
CA PRO A 121 8.85 -10.00 -16.76
C PRO A 121 8.57 -11.17 -17.71
N GLY A 122 7.32 -11.65 -17.66
CA GLY A 122 6.75 -12.58 -18.64
C GLY A 122 6.61 -14.00 -18.13
N THR A 123 5.51 -14.32 -17.45
CA THR A 123 4.48 -15.29 -17.88
C THR A 123 3.58 -15.76 -16.70
N THR A 124 2.28 -15.89 -17.01
CA THR A 124 1.29 -16.85 -16.47
C THR A 124 0.72 -16.75 -15.04
N GLY A 125 -0.61 -16.77 -14.98
CA GLY A 125 -1.39 -17.57 -14.00
C GLY A 125 -1.37 -17.11 -12.54
N GLU A 126 -0.25 -17.29 -11.86
CA GLU A 126 -0.12 -17.14 -10.42
C GLU A 126 -0.11 -15.67 -9.98
N GLN A 127 0.36 -14.74 -10.81
CA GLN A 127 0.21 -13.30 -10.55
C GLN A 127 -1.26 -12.88 -10.56
N ARG A 128 -2.09 -13.42 -11.47
CA ARG A 128 -3.53 -13.18 -11.40
C ARG A 128 -4.12 -13.73 -10.11
N VAL A 129 -3.62 -14.87 -9.64
CA VAL A 129 -4.08 -15.49 -8.39
C VAL A 129 -3.63 -14.69 -7.18
N GLN A 130 -2.40 -14.18 -7.16
CA GLN A 130 -1.87 -13.36 -6.06
C GLN A 130 -2.51 -11.98 -6.05
N ASP A 131 -2.57 -11.27 -7.18
CA ASP A 131 -3.33 -10.02 -7.27
C ASP A 131 -4.79 -10.23 -6.86
N THR A 132 -5.38 -11.40 -7.15
CA THR A 132 -6.74 -11.74 -6.71
C THR A 132 -6.79 -12.06 -5.21
N ARG A 133 -5.75 -12.67 -4.63
CA ARG A 133 -5.67 -12.93 -3.18
C ARG A 133 -5.46 -11.65 -2.40
N ASP A 134 -4.60 -10.76 -2.87
CA ASP A 134 -4.31 -9.46 -2.26
C ASP A 134 -5.55 -8.58 -2.36
N ARG A 135 -6.18 -8.49 -3.55
CA ARG A 135 -7.49 -7.82 -3.69
C ARG A 135 -8.55 -8.40 -2.76
N ARG A 136 -8.60 -9.72 -2.55
CA ARG A 136 -9.53 -10.36 -1.59
C ARG A 136 -9.11 -10.17 -0.13
N ALA A 137 -7.84 -9.93 0.16
CA ALA A 137 -7.37 -9.61 1.50
C ALA A 137 -7.70 -8.16 1.85
N ASP A 138 -7.48 -7.25 0.91
CA ASP A 138 -7.88 -5.84 0.98
C ASP A 138 -9.41 -5.72 1.13
N ASP A 139 -10.17 -6.45 0.32
CA ASP A 139 -11.64 -6.46 0.37
C ASP A 139 -12.17 -7.01 1.71
N ARG A 140 -11.53 -8.06 2.26
CA ARG A 140 -11.87 -8.59 3.60
C ARG A 140 -11.54 -7.60 4.71
N THR A 141 -10.40 -6.92 4.64
CA THR A 141 -10.00 -5.92 5.63
C THR A 141 -10.94 -4.71 5.60
N LEU A 142 -11.31 -4.25 4.40
CA LEU A 142 -12.30 -3.19 4.21
C LEU A 142 -13.68 -3.58 4.72
N THR A 143 -14.13 -4.79 4.40
CA THR A 143 -15.43 -5.31 4.86
C THR A 143 -15.47 -5.44 6.38
N ALA A 144 -14.40 -5.96 7.01
CA ALA A 144 -14.31 -6.08 8.46
C ALA A 144 -14.33 -4.72 9.16
N TRP A 145 -13.58 -3.73 8.64
CA TRP A 145 -13.61 -2.38 9.18
C TRP A 145 -14.98 -1.71 8.98
N ALA A 146 -15.58 -1.83 7.80
CA ALA A 146 -16.90 -1.27 7.54
C ALA A 146 -17.97 -1.90 8.44
N GLN A 147 -17.86 -3.20 8.72
CA GLN A 147 -18.76 -3.88 9.64
C GLN A 147 -18.57 -3.41 11.09
N ALA A 148 -17.33 -3.19 11.53
CA ALA A 148 -17.03 -2.63 12.85
C ALA A 148 -17.52 -1.18 13.01
N ASN A 149 -17.60 -0.42 11.90
CA ASN A 149 -18.02 1.00 11.88
C ASN A 149 -19.44 1.19 11.30
N ALA A 150 -20.23 0.12 11.24
CA ALA A 150 -21.48 0.09 10.48
C ALA A 150 -22.56 1.02 11.03
N ALA A 151 -22.61 1.22 12.35
CA ALA A 151 -23.54 2.13 12.99
C ALA A 151 -23.29 3.59 12.58
N ASP A 152 -22.02 4.01 12.64
CA ASP A 152 -21.60 5.38 12.28
C ASP A 152 -21.81 5.67 10.79
N LEU A 153 -21.49 4.70 9.93
CA LEU A 153 -21.73 4.77 8.49
C LEU A 153 -23.22 4.99 8.18
N ARG A 154 -24.11 4.23 8.82
CA ARG A 154 -25.56 4.34 8.61
C ARG A 154 -26.13 5.64 9.20
N GLN A 155 -25.63 6.07 10.37
CA GLN A 155 -26.04 7.31 10.99
C GLN A 155 -25.70 8.52 10.11
N LEU A 156 -24.48 8.59 9.57
CA LEU A 156 -24.07 9.65 8.64
C LEU A 156 -24.87 9.62 7.34
N ALA A 157 -25.08 8.43 6.77
CA ALA A 157 -25.88 8.31 5.56
C ALA A 157 -27.34 8.76 5.78
N GLY A 158 -27.93 8.40 6.92
CA GLY A 158 -29.27 8.84 7.32
C GLY A 158 -29.37 10.35 7.48
N GLN A 159 -28.36 10.98 8.09
CA GLN A 159 -28.29 12.44 8.22
C GLN A 159 -28.22 13.13 6.86
N ILE A 160 -27.37 12.65 5.94
CA ILE A 160 -27.20 13.25 4.61
C ILE A 160 -28.45 13.07 3.73
N THR A 161 -29.17 11.96 3.84
CA THR A 161 -30.41 11.71 3.07
C THR A 161 -31.60 12.51 3.59
N ALA A 162 -31.59 12.91 4.86
CA ALA A 162 -32.61 13.78 5.44
C ALA A 162 -32.44 15.28 5.08
N LEU A 163 -31.30 15.67 4.50
CA LEU A 163 -31.04 17.05 4.08
C LEU A 163 -31.93 17.43 2.88
N THR A 164 -32.67 18.52 3.04
CA THR A 164 -33.62 19.05 2.03
C THR A 164 -33.08 20.28 1.28
N ASP A 165 -31.98 20.84 1.76
CA ASP A 165 -31.36 22.09 1.32
C ASP A 165 -30.16 21.90 0.39
N LEU A 166 -29.94 20.68 -0.10
CA LEU A 166 -28.82 20.37 -0.99
C LEU A 166 -29.06 20.82 -2.44
N PRO A 167 -27.99 21.21 -3.17
CA PRO A 167 -28.12 21.71 -4.55
C PRO A 167 -28.61 20.60 -5.48
N ALA A 168 -29.27 20.96 -6.59
CA ALA A 168 -29.85 19.99 -7.53
C ALA A 168 -28.85 18.93 -8.06
N ARG A 169 -27.56 19.30 -8.16
CA ARG A 169 -26.44 18.40 -8.50
C ARG A 169 -26.25 17.23 -7.51
N ALA A 170 -26.66 17.40 -6.25
CA ALA A 170 -26.53 16.41 -5.19
C ALA A 170 -27.63 15.33 -5.21
N ARG A 171 -28.72 15.53 -5.97
CA ARG A 171 -29.86 14.60 -6.00
C ARG A 171 -29.49 13.20 -6.47
N ALA A 172 -28.59 13.09 -7.44
CA ALA A 172 -28.13 11.79 -7.95
C ALA A 172 -27.24 11.04 -6.94
N PRO A 173 -26.21 11.67 -6.33
CA PRO A 173 -25.48 11.12 -5.19
C PRO A 173 -26.37 10.75 -3.99
N GLN A 174 -27.31 11.61 -3.59
CA GLN A 174 -28.25 11.32 -2.49
C GLN A 174 -29.10 10.08 -2.77
N ARG A 175 -29.62 9.92 -4.00
CA ARG A 175 -30.40 8.73 -4.37
C ARG A 175 -29.55 7.45 -4.32
N ARG A 176 -28.29 7.50 -4.73
CA ARG A 176 -27.36 6.36 -4.62
C ARG A 176 -27.05 6.04 -3.16
N LEU A 177 -26.89 7.06 -2.32
CA LEU A 177 -26.68 6.88 -0.88
C LEU A 177 -27.92 6.28 -0.20
N ALA A 178 -29.12 6.73 -0.55
CA ALA A 178 -30.38 6.16 -0.06
C ALA A 178 -30.58 4.71 -0.50
N GLN A 179 -30.17 4.36 -1.73
CA GLN A 179 -30.18 2.97 -2.21
C GLN A 179 -29.18 2.09 -1.45
N ALA A 180 -27.97 2.59 -1.19
CA ALA A 180 -26.96 1.86 -0.42
C ALA A 180 -27.34 1.69 1.07
N LEU A 181 -28.11 2.62 1.63
CA LEU A 181 -28.70 2.51 2.98
C LEU A 181 -29.70 1.36 3.11
N ALA A 182 -30.38 1.00 2.02
CA ALA A 182 -31.31 -0.12 1.98
C ALA A 182 -30.61 -1.48 1.78
N ASP A 183 -29.29 -1.48 1.59
CA ASP A 183 -28.47 -2.68 1.47
C ASP A 183 -27.95 -3.14 2.86
N ASP A 184 -27.74 -4.45 3.02
CA ASP A 184 -27.22 -5.05 4.24
C ASP A 184 -25.72 -4.76 4.44
N SER A 185 -24.99 -4.50 3.34
CA SER A 185 -23.54 -4.29 3.37
C SER A 185 -23.14 -2.87 3.79
N ALA A 186 -22.51 -2.75 4.96
CA ALA A 186 -21.94 -1.48 5.43
C ALA A 186 -20.80 -0.95 4.53
N ALA A 187 -20.04 -1.84 3.88
CA ALA A 187 -18.99 -1.45 2.94
C ALA A 187 -19.55 -0.74 1.70
N GLY A 188 -20.79 -1.04 1.32
CA GLY A 188 -21.51 -0.41 0.21
C GLY A 188 -21.79 1.08 0.43
N LEU A 189 -21.73 1.57 1.68
CA LEU A 189 -21.98 2.97 2.02
C LEU A 189 -20.77 3.89 1.75
N LEU A 190 -19.56 3.33 1.63
CA LEU A 190 -18.33 4.12 1.56
C LEU A 190 -18.23 4.96 0.28
N THR A 191 -18.50 4.36 -0.88
CA THR A 191 -18.46 5.07 -2.17
C THR A 191 -19.55 6.15 -2.25
N PRO A 192 -20.83 5.88 -1.93
CA PRO A 192 -21.86 6.91 -1.95
C PRO A 192 -21.65 8.05 -0.95
N LEU A 193 -21.05 7.77 0.22
CA LEU A 193 -20.68 8.82 1.19
C LEU A 193 -19.58 9.73 0.62
N ALA A 194 -18.52 9.15 0.05
CA ALA A 194 -17.45 9.92 -0.58
C ALA A 194 -17.95 10.78 -1.75
N ASP A 195 -18.85 10.24 -2.58
CA ASP A 195 -19.49 10.96 -3.70
C ASP A 195 -20.38 12.13 -3.23
N ALA A 196 -20.98 12.04 -2.03
CA ALA A 196 -21.81 13.10 -1.48
C ALA A 196 -20.99 14.26 -0.89
N ARG A 197 -19.73 14.01 -0.48
CA ARG A 197 -18.85 14.98 0.21
C ARG A 197 -18.77 16.35 -0.49
N PRO A 198 -18.51 16.44 -1.81
CA PRO A 198 -18.32 17.74 -2.48
C PRO A 198 -19.57 18.63 -2.48
N HIS A 199 -20.74 18.04 -2.20
CA HIS A 199 -22.01 18.76 -2.12
C HIS A 199 -22.35 19.25 -0.71
N LEU A 200 -21.65 18.74 0.30
CA LEU A 200 -21.82 19.10 1.70
C LEU A 200 -20.92 20.27 2.11
N THR A 201 -19.79 20.49 1.43
CA THR A 201 -18.76 21.46 1.83
C THR A 201 -19.28 22.89 1.98
N ASP A 202 -20.25 23.30 1.16
CA ASP A 202 -20.75 24.69 1.13
C ASP A 202 -21.77 25.00 2.24
N HIS A 203 -22.60 24.02 2.62
CA HIS A 203 -23.75 24.21 3.53
C HIS A 203 -23.66 23.41 4.83
N HIS A 204 -22.90 22.31 4.83
CA HIS A 204 -22.78 21.35 5.92
C HIS A 204 -21.31 20.91 6.13
N PRO A 205 -20.39 21.84 6.46
CA PRO A 205 -18.96 21.57 6.52
C PRO A 205 -18.59 20.52 7.57
N ASP A 206 -19.30 20.45 8.70
CA ASP A 206 -19.07 19.45 9.74
C ASP A 206 -19.36 18.01 9.26
N LEU A 207 -20.41 17.84 8.44
CA LEU A 207 -20.71 16.54 7.82
C LEU A 207 -19.68 16.18 6.75
N ALA A 208 -19.22 17.16 5.96
CA ALA A 208 -18.17 16.95 4.97
C ALA A 208 -16.85 16.49 5.62
N ALA A 209 -16.47 17.10 6.75
CA ALA A 209 -15.27 16.75 7.50
C ALA A 209 -15.35 15.34 8.11
N ARG A 210 -16.52 14.93 8.63
CA ARG A 210 -16.72 13.57 9.17
C ARG A 210 -16.64 12.51 8.07
N VAL A 211 -17.22 12.77 6.90
CA VAL A 211 -17.08 11.89 5.72
C VAL A 211 -15.62 11.79 5.28
N GLU A 212 -14.90 12.91 5.23
CA GLU A 212 -13.48 12.94 4.86
C GLU A 212 -12.59 12.14 5.83
N ALA A 213 -12.79 12.28 7.14
CA ALA A 213 -12.05 11.54 8.15
C ALA A 213 -12.23 10.01 8.00
N MET A 214 -13.44 9.58 7.66
CA MET A 214 -13.73 8.16 7.41
C MET A 214 -13.10 7.67 6.11
N THR A 215 -13.23 8.41 5.01
CA THR A 215 -12.57 8.06 3.73
C THR A 215 -11.06 7.99 3.89
N HIS A 216 -10.45 8.91 4.64
CA HIS A 216 -9.01 8.90 4.89
C HIS A 216 -8.57 7.66 5.70
N THR A 217 -9.38 7.23 6.67
CA THR A 217 -9.15 6.01 7.43
C THR A 217 -9.22 4.78 6.53
N THR A 218 -10.22 4.70 5.65
CA THR A 218 -10.36 3.63 4.65
C THR A 218 -9.19 3.60 3.66
N ASP A 219 -8.73 4.75 3.17
CA ASP A 219 -7.59 4.86 2.24
C ASP A 219 -6.26 4.50 2.92
N ARG A 220 -6.12 4.75 4.22
CA ARG A 220 -4.98 4.26 5.01
C ARG A 220 -5.01 2.74 5.10
N LEU A 221 -6.17 2.14 5.40
CA LEU A 221 -6.34 0.68 5.48
C LEU A 221 -6.05 -0.02 4.14
N ARG A 222 -6.45 0.59 3.02
CA ARG A 222 -6.14 0.07 1.68
C ARG A 222 -4.64 0.14 1.39
N ARG A 223 -3.97 1.23 1.75
CA ARG A 223 -2.51 1.38 1.56
C ARG A 223 -1.69 0.44 2.44
N THR A 224 -2.17 0.08 3.62
CA THR A 224 -1.53 -0.91 4.50
C THR A 224 -1.77 -2.35 4.04
N GLY A 225 -2.91 -2.63 3.40
CA GLY A 225 -3.25 -3.96 2.87
C GLY A 225 -2.47 -4.34 1.60
N THR A 226 -2.17 -3.36 0.74
CA THR A 226 -1.33 -3.56 -0.46
C THR A 226 0.18 -3.77 -0.15
N GLN A 227 0.55 -3.82 1.13
CA GLN A 227 1.91 -4.15 1.61
C GLN A 227 1.97 -5.45 2.45
N GLY A 228 0.93 -6.29 2.43
CA GLY A 228 0.91 -7.61 3.08
C GLY A 228 1.07 -8.75 2.09
#